data_AF-A0A816PZ12-F1
#
_entry.id   AF-A0A816PZ12-F1
#
_cell.length_a   1.000
_cell.length_b   1.000
_cell.length_c   1.000
_cell.angle_alpha   90.00
_cell.angle_beta   90.00
_cell.angle_gamma   90.00
#
_symmetry.space_group_name_H-M   'P 1'
#
loop_
_entity.id
_entity.type
_entity.pdbx_description
1 polymer ?
#
loop_
_entity_poly.entity_id
_entity_poly.type
_entity_poly.pdbx_seq_one_letter_code
_entity_poly.pdbx_strand_id
1 'polypeptide(L)'
;MFNLGYVGNEMFERALDLFEQININFDSVTYTVVFNACAGLANDRAMKIGKELLAKMPENYRNNNIISNSAIDMLMKFGDVESYVGKEMFEKALDLFEQIHLNFDSVTYTVVFNACAGLANDRAMKIGKELLAKMPENYRNDNITSTSAIDMLMKFGDVERAERIFRSIKAKGNNN
;
A
#
# COMPACT_ATOMS: atom_id res chain seq x y z
N MET A 1 -16.16 16.94 -22.93
CA MET A 1 -15.81 16.37 -21.61
C MET A 1 -14.37 15.90 -21.73
N PHE A 2 -13.40 16.75 -21.37
CA PHE A 2 -11.98 16.42 -21.50
C PHE A 2 -11.61 15.36 -20.45
N ASN A 3 -11.03 14.26 -20.92
CA ASN A 3 -10.64 13.10 -20.14
C ASN A 3 -9.59 13.47 -19.08
N LEU A 4 -10.02 13.76 -17.85
CA LEU A 4 -9.10 13.93 -16.71
C LEU A 4 -8.19 12.70 -16.51
N GLY A 5 -8.69 11.49 -16.80
CA GLY A 5 -7.88 10.26 -16.75
C GLY A 5 -6.83 10.16 -17.86
N TYR A 6 -7.10 10.67 -19.06
CA TYR A 6 -6.14 10.64 -20.18
C TYR A 6 -5.00 11.63 -19.95
N VAL A 7 -5.32 12.84 -19.47
CA VAL A 7 -4.31 13.85 -19.08
C VAL A 7 -3.45 13.34 -17.91
N GLY A 8 -4.08 12.66 -16.93
CA GLY A 8 -3.37 11.98 -15.84
C GLY A 8 -2.34 10.98 -16.35
N ASN A 9 -2.76 10.07 -17.22
CA ASN A 9 -1.88 9.03 -17.78
C ASN A 9 -0.77 9.62 -18.65
N GLU A 10 -1.03 10.65 -19.46
CA GLU A 10 0.01 11.35 -20.23
C GLU A 10 1.09 11.96 -19.32
N MET A 11 0.70 12.54 -18.18
CA MET A 11 1.66 13.07 -17.21
C MET A 11 2.49 11.97 -16.56
N PHE A 12 1.88 10.82 -16.25
CA PHE A 12 2.59 9.68 -15.67
C PHE A 12 3.58 9.06 -16.67
N GLU A 13 3.18 8.86 -17.93
CA GLU A 13 4.07 8.33 -18.97
C GLU A 13 5.27 9.28 -19.18
N ARG A 14 5.05 10.59 -19.22
CA ARG A 14 6.15 11.57 -19.29
C ARG A 14 7.09 11.50 -18.10
N ALA A 15 6.56 11.28 -16.90
CA ALA A 15 7.40 11.11 -15.71
C ALA A 15 8.29 9.86 -15.82
N LEU A 16 7.76 8.76 -16.35
CA LEU A 16 8.53 7.53 -16.59
C LEU A 16 9.58 7.70 -17.70
N ASP A 17 9.24 8.40 -18.77
CA ASP A 17 10.18 8.70 -19.85
C ASP A 17 11.37 9.55 -19.36
N LEU A 18 11.10 10.57 -18.54
CA LEU A 18 12.14 11.38 -17.92
C LEU A 18 13.00 10.55 -16.97
N PHE A 19 12.38 9.66 -16.18
CA PHE A 19 13.10 8.76 -15.27
C PHE A 19 14.10 7.87 -16.01
N GLU A 20 13.71 7.28 -17.14
CA GLU A 20 14.58 6.40 -17.94
C GLU A 20 15.76 7.14 -18.59
N GLN A 21 15.64 8.46 -18.83
CA GLN A 21 16.67 9.28 -19.45
C GLN A 21 17.70 9.82 -18.45
N ILE A 22 17.36 9.90 -17.16
CA ILE A 22 18.22 10.51 -16.14
C ILE A 22 19.10 9.45 -15.48
N ASN A 23 20.42 9.55 -15.69
CA ASN A 23 21.42 8.67 -15.07
C ASN A 23 22.10 9.34 -13.86
N ILE A 24 21.30 9.90 -12.94
CA ILE A 24 21.76 10.68 -11.78
C ILE A 24 21.16 10.08 -10.50
N ASN A 25 21.80 10.31 -9.34
CA ASN A 25 21.21 10.01 -8.03
C ASN A 25 19.87 10.74 -7.87
N PHE A 26 18.80 9.98 -7.70
CA PHE A 26 17.44 10.49 -7.50
C PHE A 26 17.24 10.98 -6.07
N ASP A 27 16.56 12.11 -5.93
CA ASP A 27 16.12 12.65 -4.65
C ASP A 27 14.79 12.04 -4.20
N SER A 28 14.35 12.38 -2.98
CA SER A 28 13.10 11.88 -2.38
C SER A 28 11.86 12.18 -3.22
N VAL A 29 11.85 13.33 -3.89
CA VAL A 29 10.73 13.78 -4.72
C VAL A 29 10.62 12.89 -5.96
N THR A 30 11.74 12.58 -6.59
CA THR A 30 11.78 11.72 -7.78
C THR A 30 11.22 10.33 -7.47
N TYR A 31 11.63 9.72 -6.35
CA TYR A 31 11.08 8.42 -5.93
C TYR A 31 9.55 8.48 -5.77
N THR A 32 9.04 9.48 -5.06
CA THR A 32 7.60 9.65 -4.81
C THR A 32 6.82 9.80 -6.12
N VAL A 33 7.31 10.65 -7.04
CA VAL A 33 6.65 10.90 -8.34
C VAL A 33 6.60 9.65 -9.19
N VAL A 34 7.71 8.91 -9.28
CA VAL A 34 7.78 7.70 -10.11
C VAL A 34 6.91 6.59 -9.52
N PHE A 35 6.89 6.40 -8.20
CA PHE A 35 5.99 5.43 -7.57
C PHE A 35 4.52 5.77 -7.81
N ASN A 36 4.12 7.04 -7.66
CA ASN A 36 2.75 7.47 -7.95
C ASN A 36 2.39 7.29 -9.44
N ALA A 37 3.31 7.58 -10.35
CA ALA A 37 3.11 7.32 -11.79
C ALA A 37 2.95 5.82 -12.07
N CYS A 38 3.72 4.97 -11.40
CA CYS A 38 3.60 3.52 -11.52
C CYS A 38 2.26 3.01 -11.01
N ALA A 39 1.82 3.50 -9.85
CA ALA A 39 0.52 3.19 -9.26
C ALA A 39 -0.65 3.64 -10.16
N GLY A 40 -0.53 4.84 -10.76
CA GLY A 40 -1.56 5.42 -11.62
C GLY A 40 -1.71 4.71 -12.97
N LEU A 41 -0.60 4.25 -13.56
CA LEU A 41 -0.60 3.53 -14.83
C LEU A 41 -0.98 2.05 -14.69
N ALA A 42 -0.55 1.40 -13.60
CA ALA A 42 -0.86 0.01 -13.27
C ALA A 42 -0.66 -0.98 -14.44
N ASN A 43 0.34 -0.75 -15.29
CA ASN A 43 0.68 -1.59 -16.44
C ASN A 43 2.05 -2.27 -16.29
N ASP A 44 2.38 -3.21 -17.18
CA ASP A 44 3.61 -4.01 -17.09
C ASP A 44 4.89 -3.17 -17.13
N ARG A 45 4.92 -2.09 -17.94
CA ARG A 45 6.05 -1.15 -18.00
C ARG A 45 6.27 -0.50 -16.65
N ALA A 46 5.20 0.05 -16.08
CA ALA A 46 5.22 0.74 -14.81
C ALA A 46 5.59 -0.21 -13.65
N MET A 47 5.15 -1.47 -13.70
CA MET A 47 5.55 -2.49 -12.74
C MET A 47 7.06 -2.75 -12.78
N LYS A 48 7.63 -2.89 -13.99
CA LYS A 48 9.07 -3.12 -14.16
C LYS A 48 9.88 -1.95 -13.61
N ILE A 49 9.53 -0.73 -13.98
CA ILE A 49 10.20 0.49 -13.51
C ILE A 49 10.09 0.62 -11.98
N GLY A 50 8.88 0.42 -11.44
CA GLY A 50 8.64 0.46 -10.00
C GLY A 50 9.48 -0.53 -9.20
N LYS A 51 9.60 -1.78 -9.67
CA LYS A 51 10.46 -2.80 -9.06
C LYS A 51 11.95 -2.40 -9.11
N GLU A 52 12.42 -1.92 -10.25
CA GLU A 52 13.82 -1.49 -10.40
C GLU A 52 14.16 -0.30 -9.50
N LEU A 53 13.24 0.66 -9.40
CA LEU A 53 13.38 1.82 -8.53
C LEU A 53 13.40 1.40 -7.05
N LEU A 54 12.48 0.52 -6.64
CA LEU A 54 12.43 0.01 -5.27
C LEU A 54 13.72 -0.73 -4.87
N ALA A 55 14.31 -1.50 -5.80
CA ALA A 55 15.57 -2.19 -5.56
C ALA A 55 16.76 -1.24 -5.38
N LYS A 56 16.71 -0.05 -5.98
CA LYS A 56 17.72 1.00 -5.86
C LYS A 56 17.47 1.95 -4.68
N MET A 57 16.33 1.84 -4.02
CA MET A 57 15.91 2.78 -2.97
C MET A 57 16.85 2.73 -1.76
N PRO A 58 17.49 3.87 -1.41
CA PRO A 58 18.36 3.95 -0.24
C PRO A 58 17.62 3.68 1.08
N GLU A 59 18.32 3.10 2.05
CA GLU A 59 17.77 2.81 3.40
C GLU A 59 17.18 4.05 4.09
N ASN A 60 17.80 5.23 3.93
CA ASN A 60 17.27 6.46 4.51
C ASN A 60 15.91 6.89 3.92
N TYR A 61 15.56 6.43 2.72
CA TYR A 61 14.26 6.69 2.11
C TYR A 61 13.19 5.69 2.56
N ARG A 62 13.57 4.49 3.02
CA ARG A 62 12.65 3.55 3.71
C ARG A 62 12.08 4.13 5.00
N ASN A 63 12.85 5.02 5.64
CA ASN A 63 12.42 5.77 6.83
C ASN A 63 11.75 7.11 6.47
N ASN A 64 11.26 7.30 5.24
CA ASN A 64 10.45 8.46 4.89
C ASN A 64 9.03 7.99 4.57
N ASN A 65 8.06 8.31 5.43
CA ASN A 65 6.68 7.86 5.27
C ASN A 65 6.08 8.23 3.90
N ILE A 66 6.42 9.37 3.31
CA ILE A 66 5.90 9.77 2.00
C ILE A 66 6.40 8.82 0.90
N ILE A 67 7.70 8.52 0.92
CA ILE A 67 8.34 7.64 -0.08
C ILE A 67 7.88 6.20 0.14
N SER A 68 7.92 5.72 1.38
CA SER A 68 7.50 4.35 1.70
C SER A 68 6.03 4.13 1.43
N ASN A 69 5.13 5.07 1.77
CA ASN A 69 3.71 4.93 1.47
C ASN A 69 3.43 4.94 -0.04
N SER A 70 4.14 5.76 -0.84
CA SER A 70 3.97 5.76 -2.30
C SER A 70 4.50 4.46 -2.93
N ALA A 71 5.63 3.93 -2.47
CA ALA A 71 6.15 2.63 -2.89
C ALA A 71 5.15 1.50 -2.55
N ILE A 72 4.59 1.55 -1.35
CA ILE A 72 3.62 0.59 -0.85
C ILE A 72 2.30 0.67 -1.66
N ASP A 73 1.77 1.86 -1.94
CA ASP A 73 0.58 2.05 -2.77
C ASP A 73 0.77 1.49 -4.19
N MET A 74 1.93 1.78 -4.79
CA MET A 74 2.33 1.19 -6.07
C MET A 74 2.29 -0.34 -6.03
N LEU A 75 2.92 -0.98 -5.02
CA LEU A 75 2.93 -2.44 -4.89
C LEU A 75 1.51 -3.00 -4.78
N MET A 76 0.62 -2.32 -4.06
CA MET A 76 -0.78 -2.75 -3.93
C MET A 76 -1.55 -2.73 -5.23
N LYS A 77 -1.33 -1.70 -6.07
CA LYS A 77 -1.99 -1.62 -7.40
C LYS A 77 -1.58 -2.76 -8.32
N PHE A 78 -0.38 -3.29 -8.16
CA PHE A 78 0.08 -4.48 -8.87
C PHE A 78 -0.34 -5.79 -8.17
N GLY A 79 -0.69 -5.73 -6.89
CA GLY A 79 -1.15 -6.84 -6.06
C GLY A 79 -2.60 -7.27 -6.33
N ASP A 80 -3.46 -6.36 -6.79
CA ASP A 80 -4.90 -6.58 -7.05
C ASP A 80 -5.21 -7.53 -8.24
N VAL A 81 -4.19 -8.24 -8.73
CA VAL A 81 -4.31 -9.29 -9.73
C VAL A 81 -4.13 -10.62 -9.02
N GLU A 82 -5.15 -11.49 -9.00
CA GLU A 82 -5.06 -12.89 -8.51
C GLU A 82 -4.09 -13.71 -9.38
N SER A 83 -2.81 -13.43 -9.24
CA SER A 83 -1.71 -14.00 -10.00
C SER A 83 -0.52 -14.22 -9.09
N TYR A 84 0.41 -15.07 -9.52
CA TYR A 84 1.69 -15.24 -8.82
C TYR A 84 2.41 -13.89 -8.65
N VAL A 85 2.31 -13.01 -9.65
CA VAL A 85 2.90 -11.68 -9.63
C VAL A 85 2.25 -10.81 -8.56
N GLY A 86 0.92 -10.83 -8.43
CA GLY A 86 0.22 -10.06 -7.40
C GLY A 86 0.62 -10.48 -5.98
N LYS A 87 0.75 -11.78 -5.73
CA LYS A 87 1.26 -12.29 -4.45
C LYS A 87 2.70 -11.86 -4.15
N GLU A 88 3.58 -11.88 -5.15
CA GLU A 88 4.95 -11.35 -5.00
C GLU A 88 4.93 -9.87 -4.57
N MET A 89 3.97 -9.07 -5.06
CA MET A 89 3.87 -7.65 -4.73
C MET A 89 3.39 -7.44 -3.30
N PHE A 90 2.44 -8.25 -2.83
CA PHE A 90 2.05 -8.21 -1.43
C PHE A 90 3.18 -8.62 -0.49
N GLU A 91 3.97 -9.66 -0.83
CA GLU A 91 5.14 -10.03 -0.02
C GLU A 91 6.15 -8.87 0.05
N LYS A 92 6.44 -8.22 -1.08
CA LYS A 92 7.32 -7.04 -1.10
C LYS A 92 6.78 -5.86 -0.28
N ALA A 93 5.46 -5.67 -0.26
CA ALA A 93 4.84 -4.64 0.56
C ALA A 93 5.03 -4.94 2.05
N LEU A 94 4.88 -6.20 2.46
CA LEU A 94 5.15 -6.64 3.83
C LEU A 94 6.64 -6.53 4.19
N ASP A 95 7.55 -6.90 3.29
CA ASP A 95 8.99 -6.77 3.50
C ASP A 95 9.41 -5.31 3.69
N LEU A 96 8.86 -4.41 2.88
CA LEU A 96 9.10 -2.98 3.02
C LEU A 96 8.50 -2.46 4.33
N PHE A 97 7.30 -2.90 4.69
CA PHE A 97 6.66 -2.55 5.95
C PHE A 97 7.49 -2.93 7.19
N GLU A 98 8.03 -4.15 7.23
CA GLU A 98 8.87 -4.62 8.34
C GLU A 98 10.17 -3.82 8.49
N GLN A 99 10.61 -3.12 7.43
CA GLN A 99 11.79 -2.27 7.44
C GLN A 99 11.49 -0.82 7.83
N ILE A 100 10.22 -0.42 7.96
CA ILE A 100 9.84 0.93 8.40
C ILE A 100 9.94 0.99 9.93
N HIS A 101 10.80 1.87 10.44
CA HIS A 101 11.04 2.02 11.88
C HIS A 101 10.27 3.20 12.51
N LEU A 102 9.40 3.87 11.74
CA LEU A 102 8.69 5.10 12.14
C LEU A 102 7.21 4.87 12.49
N ASN A 103 6.58 5.93 13.02
CA ASN A 103 5.14 5.98 13.30
C ASN A 103 4.33 5.73 12.03
N PHE A 104 3.56 4.64 12.04
CA PHE A 104 2.59 4.30 11.00
C PHE A 104 1.41 5.26 11.03
N ASP A 105 1.00 5.72 9.85
CA ASP A 105 -0.25 6.46 9.66
C ASP A 105 -1.38 5.51 9.21
N SER A 106 -2.59 6.05 9.04
CA SER A 106 -3.76 5.27 8.61
C SER A 106 -3.54 4.59 7.26
N VAL A 107 -2.78 5.22 6.36
CA VAL A 107 -2.48 4.67 5.04
C VAL A 107 -1.61 3.43 5.20
N THR A 108 -0.55 3.50 6.01
CA THR A 108 0.31 2.34 6.28
C THR A 108 -0.51 1.16 6.84
N TYR A 109 -1.35 1.38 7.85
CA TYR A 109 -2.20 0.32 8.41
C TYR A 109 -3.13 -0.30 7.35
N THR A 110 -3.84 0.56 6.60
CA THR A 110 -4.79 0.12 5.56
C THR A 110 -4.10 -0.77 4.53
N VAL A 111 -2.93 -0.35 4.06
CA VAL A 111 -2.24 -1.10 3.03
C VAL A 111 -1.74 -2.44 3.57
N VAL A 112 -1.13 -2.47 4.74
CA VAL A 112 -0.63 -3.72 5.30
C VAL A 112 -1.76 -4.72 5.52
N PHE A 113 -2.94 -4.26 5.96
CA PHE A 113 -4.11 -5.14 6.08
C PHE A 113 -4.57 -5.69 4.73
N ASN A 114 -4.61 -4.87 3.69
CA ASN A 114 -4.96 -5.33 2.34
C ASN A 114 -3.92 -6.33 1.79
N ALA A 115 -2.63 -6.09 1.99
CA ALA A 115 -1.57 -7.03 1.60
C ALA A 115 -1.71 -8.37 2.35
N CYS A 116 -2.01 -8.30 3.66
CA CYS A 116 -2.28 -9.47 4.46
C CYS A 116 -3.49 -10.27 3.94
N ALA A 117 -4.56 -9.58 3.58
CA ALA A 117 -5.78 -10.16 3.01
C ALA A 117 -5.52 -10.84 1.65
N GLY A 118 -4.73 -10.20 0.79
CA GLY A 118 -4.37 -10.71 -0.54
C GLY A 118 -3.44 -11.93 -0.52
N LEU A 119 -2.56 -12.02 0.49
CA LEU A 119 -1.69 -13.20 0.67
C LEU A 119 -2.42 -14.39 1.28
N ALA A 120 -3.28 -14.13 2.27
CA ALA A 120 -4.05 -15.16 2.98
C ALA A 120 -3.19 -16.35 3.47
N ASN A 121 -1.96 -16.09 3.93
CA ASN A 121 -1.01 -17.10 4.42
C ASN A 121 -0.65 -16.87 5.91
N ASP A 122 0.07 -17.83 6.51
CA ASP A 122 0.38 -17.79 7.95
C ASP A 122 1.26 -16.60 8.36
N ARG A 123 2.19 -16.18 7.49
CA ARG A 123 3.05 -15.01 7.72
C ARG A 123 2.19 -13.74 7.79
N ALA A 124 1.37 -13.52 6.76
CA ALA A 124 0.44 -12.41 6.68
C ALA A 124 -0.52 -12.37 7.86
N MET A 125 -1.04 -13.54 8.28
CA MET A 125 -1.90 -13.64 9.46
C MET A 125 -1.20 -13.17 10.74
N LYS A 126 0.05 -13.58 10.94
CA LYS A 126 0.83 -13.16 12.12
C LYS A 126 1.07 -11.65 12.12
N ILE A 127 1.58 -11.10 11.02
CA ILE A 127 1.87 -9.68 10.86
C ILE A 127 0.59 -8.85 11.05
N GLY A 128 -0.48 -9.21 10.36
CA GLY A 128 -1.76 -8.49 10.41
C GLY A 128 -2.38 -8.47 11.80
N LYS A 129 -2.34 -9.60 12.52
CA LYS A 129 -2.86 -9.68 13.91
C LYS A 129 -2.01 -8.88 14.89
N GLU A 130 -0.69 -8.94 14.78
CA GLU A 130 0.22 -8.14 15.62
C GLU A 130 0.03 -6.64 15.37
N LEU A 131 -0.08 -6.24 14.10
CA LEU A 131 -0.30 -4.85 13.72
C LEU A 131 -1.65 -4.35 14.23
N LEU A 132 -2.72 -5.13 14.05
CA LEU A 132 -4.05 -4.79 14.55
C LEU A 132 -4.08 -4.68 16.08
N ALA A 133 -3.28 -5.46 16.80
CA ALA A 133 -3.18 -5.36 18.26
C ALA A 133 -2.48 -4.06 18.70
N LYS A 134 -1.46 -3.63 17.95
CA LYS A 134 -0.69 -2.40 18.22
C LYS A 134 -1.36 -1.12 17.70
N MET A 135 -2.38 -1.25 16.85
CA MET A 135 -3.05 -0.13 16.19
C MET A 135 -3.69 0.83 17.22
N PRO A 136 -3.29 2.13 17.22
CA PRO A 136 -3.90 3.18 18.02
C PRO A 136 -5.41 3.37 17.76
N GLU A 137 -6.15 3.83 18.78
CA GLU A 137 -7.60 4.03 18.70
C GLU A 137 -8.04 5.05 17.65
N ASN A 138 -7.24 6.09 17.39
CA ASN A 138 -7.56 7.06 16.32
C ASN A 138 -7.63 6.39 14.94
N TYR A 139 -6.81 5.37 14.67
CA TYR A 139 -6.87 4.63 13.39
C TYR A 139 -7.96 3.55 13.40
N ARG A 140 -8.35 3.01 14.56
CA ARG A 140 -9.57 2.19 14.71
C ARG A 140 -10.87 2.98 14.49
N ASN A 141 -10.79 4.31 14.51
CA ASN A 141 -11.90 5.19 14.18
C ASN A 141 -11.93 5.58 12.70
N ASP A 142 -10.84 5.34 11.97
CA ASP A 142 -10.82 5.55 10.53
C ASP A 142 -11.56 4.41 9.82
N ASN A 143 -12.61 4.76 9.06
CA ASN A 143 -13.48 3.78 8.41
C ASN A 143 -12.73 2.94 7.37
N ILE A 144 -11.79 3.54 6.65
CA ILE A 144 -11.03 2.86 5.59
C ILE A 144 -10.09 1.82 6.22
N THR A 145 -9.32 2.24 7.24
CA THR A 145 -8.42 1.38 8.00
C THR A 145 -9.17 0.24 8.70
N SER A 146 -10.33 0.53 9.26
CA SER A 146 -11.13 -0.49 9.96
C SER A 146 -11.79 -1.48 8.98
N THR A 147 -12.18 -1.03 7.79
CA THR A 147 -12.76 -1.89 6.74
C THR A 147 -11.70 -2.84 6.17
N SER A 148 -10.48 -2.36 5.93
CA SER A 148 -9.37 -3.23 5.49
C SER A 148 -8.98 -4.25 6.56
N ALA A 149 -9.00 -3.87 7.84
CA ALA A 149 -8.81 -4.83 8.94
C ALA A 149 -9.90 -5.91 9.00
N ILE A 150 -11.15 -5.55 8.70
CA ILE A 150 -12.27 -6.51 8.62
C ILE A 150 -12.05 -7.50 7.48
N ASP A 151 -11.73 -7.02 6.27
CA ASP A 151 -11.48 -7.91 5.11
C ASP A 151 -10.35 -8.89 5.40
N MET A 152 -9.24 -8.38 5.95
CA MET A 152 -8.12 -9.21 6.41
C MET A 152 -8.56 -10.30 7.40
N LEU A 153 -9.31 -9.95 8.44
CA LEU A 153 -9.79 -10.92 9.44
C LEU A 153 -10.72 -11.97 8.83
N MET A 154 -11.58 -11.56 7.89
CA MET A 154 -12.46 -12.48 7.16
C MET A 154 -11.68 -13.48 6.31
N LYS A 155 -10.62 -13.04 5.61
CA LYS A 155 -9.72 -13.93 4.85
C LYS A 155 -8.98 -14.94 5.73
N PHE A 156 -8.72 -14.59 6.99
CA PHE A 156 -8.13 -15.48 7.99
C PHE A 156 -9.16 -16.30 8.78
N GLY A 157 -10.46 -16.16 8.51
CA GLY A 157 -11.53 -16.86 9.22
C GLY A 157 -11.81 -16.36 10.64
N ASP A 158 -11.25 -15.21 11.05
CA ASP A 158 -11.46 -14.61 12.39
C ASP A 158 -12.73 -13.73 12.40
N VAL A 159 -13.86 -14.40 12.13
CA VAL A 159 -15.18 -13.76 11.94
C VAL A 159 -15.61 -13.00 13.19
N GLU A 160 -15.33 -13.54 14.38
CA GLU A 160 -15.71 -12.90 15.63
C GLU A 160 -15.05 -11.53 15.83
N ARG A 161 -13.75 -11.40 15.54
CA ARG A 161 -13.06 -10.10 15.60
C ARG A 161 -13.57 -9.15 14.53
N ALA A 162 -13.79 -9.65 13.32
CA ALA A 162 -14.32 -8.87 12.21
C ALA A 162 -15.69 -8.25 12.59
N GLU A 163 -16.60 -9.05 13.15
CA GLU A 163 -17.90 -8.58 13.62
C GLU A 163 -17.80 -7.53 14.72
N ARG A 164 -16.88 -7.70 15.68
CA ARG A 164 -16.68 -6.70 16.76
C ARG A 164 -16.28 -5.34 16.21
N ILE A 165 -15.34 -5.31 15.26
CA ILE A 165 -14.91 -4.07 14.61
C ILE A 165 -16.07 -3.47 13.80
N PHE A 166 -16.76 -4.28 13.01
CA PHE A 166 -17.91 -3.84 12.20
C PHE A 166 -19.01 -3.18 13.05
N ARG A 167 -19.36 -3.78 14.19
CA ARG A 167 -20.35 -3.22 15.13
C ARG A 167 -19.88 -1.90 15.74
N SER A 168 -18.59 -1.76 16.05
CA SER A 168 -18.01 -0.49 16.54
C SER A 168 -18.16 0.65 15.52
N ILE A 169 -17.90 0.37 14.23
CA ILE A 169 -18.10 1.35 13.15
C ILE A 169 -19.57 1.76 13.05
N LYS A 170 -20.49 0.78 13.04
CA LYS A 170 -21.95 1.05 12.91
C LYS A 170 -22.51 1.86 14.07
N ALA A 171 -22.07 1.59 15.30
CA ALA A 171 -22.50 2.34 16.48
C ALA A 171 -22.12 3.83 16.42
N LYS A 172 -20.99 4.16 15.77
CA LYS A 172 -20.54 5.54 15.57
C LYS A 172 -21.36 6.27 14.51
N GLY A 173 -21.64 5.60 13.38
CA GLY A 173 -22.41 6.19 12.28
C GLY A 173 -23.86 6.55 12.63
N ASN A 174 -24.43 5.92 13.66
CA ASN A 174 -25.79 6.19 14.13
C ASN A 174 -25.88 7.34 15.17
N ASN A 175 -24.75 7.92 15.59
CA ASN A 175 -24.70 8.99 16.59
C ASN A 175 -24.39 10.38 15.99
N ASN A 176 -24.45 10.52 14.67
CA ASN A 176 -24.26 11.78 13.93
C ASN A 176 -25.53 12.21 13.21
#